data_AF-A0A7J8MXN4-F1
#
_entry.id   AF-A0A7J8MXN4-F1
#
_cell.length_a   1.000
_cell.length_b   1.000
_cell.length_c   1.000
_cell.angle_alpha   90.00
_cell.angle_beta   90.00
_cell.angle_gamma   90.00
#
_symmetry.space_group_name_H-M   'P 1'
#
loop_
_entity.id
_entity.type
_entity.pdbx_description
1 polymer ?
#
loop_
_entity_poly.entity_id
_entity_poly.type
_entity_poly.pdbx_seq_one_letter_code
_entity_poly.pdbx_strand_id
1 'polypeptide(L)'
;MLCAKINAGSPWVILSRSFMEFCIYGWDNIPRKLLMYFTNVAYPLETYFHTVICNSFEFQNTTLSNDLRYDIIPESPKPKILNTSKYGEIVAGESVFAQPIQEDDPLLNMIDEDVLHRMPDNFVPGSWSSCQG
;
A
#
# COMPACT_ATOMS: atom_id res chain seq x y z
N MET A 1 23.98 -16.54 14.49
CA MET A 1 23.13 -16.71 13.30
C MET A 1 21.80 -16.04 13.60
N LEU A 2 21.33 -15.10 12.78
CA LEU A 2 20.01 -14.50 12.97
C LEU A 2 18.99 -15.54 12.50
N CYS A 3 18.22 -16.16 13.40
CA CYS A 3 17.07 -16.98 13.01
C CYS A 3 15.88 -16.05 12.79
N ALA A 4 15.77 -15.47 11.59
CA ALA A 4 14.61 -14.71 11.16
C ALA A 4 13.88 -15.47 10.06
N LYS A 5 12.55 -15.56 10.15
CA LYS A 5 11.72 -16.11 9.09
C LYS A 5 11.55 -15.03 8.01
N ILE A 6 12.00 -15.31 6.78
CA ILE A 6 11.85 -14.37 5.66
C ILE A 6 10.39 -14.40 5.18
N ASN A 7 9.79 -13.22 5.09
CA ASN A 7 8.45 -13.03 4.58
C ASN A 7 8.51 -12.09 3.37
N ALA A 8 7.67 -12.36 2.37
CA ALA A 8 7.54 -11.56 1.16
C ALA A 8 6.07 -11.22 0.91
N GLY A 9 5.82 -10.10 0.24
CA GLY A 9 4.49 -9.63 -0.12
C GLY A 9 4.55 -8.45 -1.07
N SER A 10 3.43 -7.73 -1.17
CA SER A 10 3.33 -6.51 -1.97
C SER A 10 4.40 -5.48 -1.55
N PRO A 11 5.06 -4.79 -2.50
CA PRO A 11 5.94 -3.67 -2.18
C PRO A 11 5.15 -2.44 -1.70
N TRP A 12 3.83 -2.42 -1.92
CA TRP A 12 2.93 -1.40 -1.42
C TRP A 12 2.45 -1.80 -0.04
N VAL A 13 2.73 -0.95 0.94
CA VAL A 13 2.44 -1.22 2.34
C VAL A 13 1.93 0.05 3.02
N ILE A 14 1.03 -0.14 3.99
CA ILE A 14 0.58 0.91 4.89
C ILE A 14 1.21 0.62 6.25
N LEU A 15 2.06 1.53 6.71
CA LEU A 15 2.85 1.34 7.93
C LEU A 15 2.42 2.34 9.00
N SER A 16 2.21 1.84 10.22
CA SER A 16 1.93 2.70 11.36
C SER A 16 3.16 3.52 11.74
N ARG A 17 2.94 4.71 12.33
CA ARG A 17 4.03 5.55 12.86
C ARG A 17 4.90 4.78 13.84
N SER A 18 4.31 4.02 14.76
CA SER A 18 5.04 3.27 15.79
C SER A 18 5.97 2.21 15.18
N PHE A 19 5.53 1.52 14.14
CA PHE A 19 6.36 0.57 13.42
C PHE A 19 7.51 1.27 12.66
N MET A 20 7.22 2.40 12.01
CA MET A 20 8.26 3.19 11.34
C MET A 20 9.32 3.71 12.31
N GLU A 21 8.92 4.23 13.46
CA GLU A 21 9.82 4.65 14.52
C GLU A 21 10.68 3.48 15.01
N PHE A 22 10.09 2.28 15.17
CA PHE A 22 10.85 1.09 15.51
C PHE A 22 11.91 0.73 14.46
N CYS A 23 11.58 0.78 13.18
CA CYS A 23 12.52 0.55 12.09
C CYS A 23 13.66 1.58 12.07
N ILE A 24 13.34 2.87 12.29
CA ILE A 24 14.30 3.98 12.23
C ILE A 24 15.23 3.97 13.44
N TYR A 25 14.66 3.94 14.65
CA TYR A 25 15.47 3.96 15.87
C TYR A 25 16.24 2.65 16.03
N GLY A 26 15.72 1.53 15.50
CA GLY A 26 16.35 0.22 15.63
C GLY A 26 16.49 -0.15 17.11
N TRP A 27 15.38 -0.06 17.86
CA TRP A 27 15.33 -0.40 19.29
C TRP A 27 15.90 -1.79 19.55
N ASP A 28 15.62 -2.74 18.64
CA ASP A 28 16.36 -3.97 18.50
C ASP A 28 17.32 -3.90 17.29
N ASN A 29 18.35 -4.74 17.29
CA ASN A 29 19.26 -4.89 16.18
C ASN A 29 18.62 -5.57 14.95
N ILE A 30 17.42 -6.17 15.05
CA ILE A 30 16.75 -6.85 13.93
C ILE A 30 16.52 -5.92 12.74
N PRO A 31 15.80 -4.77 12.85
CA PRO A 31 15.59 -3.85 11.74
C PRO A 31 16.88 -3.43 11.03
N ARG A 32 17.96 -3.16 11.78
CA ARG A 32 19.26 -2.76 11.24
C ARG A 32 19.96 -3.90 10.51
N LYS A 33 20.00 -5.11 11.10
CA LYS A 33 20.63 -6.29 10.48
C LYS A 33 19.89 -6.70 9.21
N LEU A 34 18.56 -6.70 9.25
CA LEU A 34 17.74 -7.01 8.08
C LEU A 34 17.89 -5.93 7.00
N LEU A 35 18.03 -4.65 7.36
CA LEU A 35 18.27 -3.59 6.40
C LEU A 35 19.58 -3.83 5.64
N MET A 36 20.67 -4.08 6.35
CA MET A 36 21.97 -4.42 5.73
C MET A 36 21.91 -5.65 4.82
N TYR A 37 21.09 -6.64 5.19
CA TYR A 37 20.91 -7.84 4.39
C TYR A 37 20.11 -7.53 3.11
N PHE A 38 18.91 -6.97 3.25
CA PHE A 38 17.98 -6.77 2.13
C PHE A 38 18.44 -5.69 1.16
N THR A 39 19.29 -4.74 1.55
CA THR A 39 19.91 -3.80 0.58
C THR A 39 20.74 -4.49 -0.50
N ASN A 40 21.10 -5.76 -0.31
CA ASN A 40 21.85 -6.57 -1.26
C ASN A 40 21.01 -7.66 -1.95
N VAL A 41 19.68 -7.61 -1.83
CA VAL A 41 18.75 -8.57 -2.41
C VAL A 41 17.85 -7.87 -3.44
N ALA A 42 17.41 -8.59 -4.46
CA ALA A 42 16.43 -8.09 -5.42
C ALA A 42 15.07 -7.82 -4.73
N TYR A 43 14.38 -6.76 -5.16
CA TYR A 43 13.05 -6.39 -4.65
C TYR A 43 13.00 -6.26 -3.11
N PRO A 44 13.87 -5.45 -2.49
CA PRO A 44 13.95 -5.35 -1.03
C PRO A 44 12.66 -4.85 -0.37
N LEU A 45 11.87 -4.05 -1.08
CA LEU A 45 10.59 -3.54 -0.56
C LEU A 45 9.52 -4.63 -0.43
N GLU A 46 9.61 -5.68 -1.24
CA GLU A 46 8.71 -6.83 -1.15
C GLU A 46 9.00 -7.71 0.07
N THR A 47 10.14 -7.52 0.74
CA THR A 47 10.62 -8.46 1.76
C THR A 47 10.99 -7.80 3.09
N TYR A 48 11.57 -6.60 3.09
CA TYR A 48 12.11 -5.95 4.27
C TYR A 48 11.05 -5.74 5.35
N PHE A 49 10.00 -4.95 5.06
CA PHE A 49 9.00 -4.61 6.07
C PHE A 49 8.21 -5.83 6.54
N HIS A 50 7.86 -6.73 5.61
CA HIS A 50 7.21 -8.02 5.91
C HIS A 50 8.04 -8.86 6.88
N THR A 51 9.35 -8.94 6.64
CA THR A 51 10.26 -9.72 7.50
C THR A 51 10.45 -9.02 8.85
N VAL A 52 10.64 -7.70 8.90
CA VAL A 52 10.83 -6.97 10.16
C VAL A 52 9.59 -7.11 11.05
N ILE A 53 8.40 -6.85 10.53
CA ILE A 53 7.17 -6.85 11.35
C ILE A 53 6.82 -8.25 11.88
N CYS A 54 6.96 -9.30 11.05
CA CYS A 54 6.66 -10.67 11.44
C CYS A 54 7.67 -11.27 12.43
N ASN A 55 8.87 -10.70 12.53
CA ASN A 55 9.92 -11.17 13.45
C ASN A 55 10.09 -10.27 14.69
N SER A 56 9.26 -9.23 14.85
CA SER A 56 9.32 -8.31 16.00
C SER A 56 8.18 -8.61 16.96
N PHE A 57 8.50 -8.94 18.22
CA PHE A 57 7.52 -9.38 19.21
C PHE A 57 6.45 -8.33 19.49
N GLU A 58 6.85 -7.06 19.51
CA GLU A 58 6.03 -5.89 19.77
C GLU A 58 4.90 -5.71 18.72
N PHE A 59 5.01 -6.34 17.56
CA PHE A 59 4.09 -6.17 16.43
C PHE A 59 3.36 -7.46 16.00
N GLN A 60 3.48 -8.56 16.75
CA GLN A 60 2.97 -9.89 16.35
C GLN A 60 1.44 -9.98 16.10
N ASN A 61 0.66 -9.00 16.56
CA ASN A 61 -0.80 -8.95 16.37
C ASN A 61 -1.29 -7.65 15.71
N THR A 62 -0.39 -6.83 15.19
CA THR A 62 -0.74 -5.56 14.53
C THR A 62 -0.73 -5.67 13.01
N THR A 63 -0.45 -6.86 12.48
CA THR A 63 -0.29 -7.08 11.03
C THR A 63 -1.61 -7.51 10.41
N LEU A 64 -2.06 -6.73 9.41
CA LEU A 64 -3.15 -7.12 8.52
C LEU A 64 -2.55 -7.60 7.20
N SER A 65 -2.87 -8.82 6.77
CA SER A 65 -2.38 -9.38 5.49
C SER A 65 -3.23 -8.91 4.31
N ASN A 66 -3.39 -7.60 4.16
CA ASN A 66 -4.11 -6.94 3.08
C ASN A 66 -3.47 -5.55 2.86
N ASP A 67 -3.03 -5.24 1.64
CA ASP A 67 -2.45 -3.94 1.29
C ASP A 67 -3.51 -2.90 0.85
N LEU A 68 -4.80 -3.27 0.92
CA LEU A 68 -5.96 -2.45 0.58
C LEU A 68 -5.96 -1.95 -0.86
N ARG A 69 -5.24 -2.64 -1.75
CA ARG A 69 -5.09 -2.24 -3.14
C ARG A 69 -5.84 -3.19 -4.07
N TYR A 70 -6.65 -2.63 -4.95
CA TYR A 70 -7.21 -3.36 -6.08
C TYR A 70 -6.21 -3.32 -7.22
N ASP A 71 -5.64 -4.49 -7.53
CA ASP A 71 -4.82 -4.68 -8.71
C ASP A 71 -5.25 -5.89 -9.51
N ILE A 72 -5.10 -5.79 -10.82
CA ILE A 72 -5.21 -6.95 -11.68
C ILE A 72 -3.86 -7.65 -11.70
N ILE A 73 -3.76 -8.81 -11.07
CA ILE A 73 -2.61 -9.71 -11.26
C ILE A 73 -2.62 -10.12 -12.74
N PRO A 74 -1.60 -9.73 -13.54
CA PRO A 74 -1.66 -9.96 -14.96
C PRO A 74 -1.31 -11.44 -15.23
N GLU A 75 -2.20 -12.16 -15.91
CA GLU A 75 -1.95 -13.53 -16.39
C GLU A 75 -0.88 -13.58 -17.51
N SER A 76 -0.41 -12.41 -17.97
CA SER A 76 0.54 -12.24 -19.06
C SER A 76 1.54 -11.14 -18.70
N PRO A 77 2.73 -11.07 -19.32
CA PRO A 77 3.72 -10.02 -19.05
C PRO A 77 3.27 -8.60 -19.45
N LYS A 78 2.10 -8.45 -20.10
CA LYS A 78 1.53 -7.13 -20.38
C LYS A 78 0.79 -6.62 -19.14
N PRO A 79 1.12 -5.41 -18.64
CA PRO A 79 0.38 -4.80 -17.54
C PRO A 79 -1.07 -4.59 -17.99
N LYS A 80 -2.02 -5.15 -17.24
CA LYS A 80 -3.45 -4.88 -17.45
C LYS A 80 -3.75 -3.55 -16.76
N ILE A 81 -4.22 -2.59 -17.54
CA ILE A 81 -4.64 -1.26 -17.07
C ILE A 81 -6.09 -1.35 -16.65
N LEU A 82 -6.42 -0.78 -15.49
CA LEU A 82 -7.78 -0.62 -15.00
C LEU A 82 -8.55 0.35 -15.90
N ASN A 83 -9.78 -0.02 -16.23
CA ASN A 83 -10.69 0.80 -17.00
C ASN A 83 -12.09 0.74 -16.37
N THR A 84 -13.02 1.48 -16.95
CA THR A 84 -14.41 1.58 -16.49
C THR A 84 -15.14 0.23 -16.33
N SER A 85 -14.74 -0.83 -17.05
CA SER A 85 -15.35 -2.16 -16.89
C SER A 85 -15.12 -2.79 -15.51
N LYS A 86 -14.06 -2.36 -14.80
CA LYS A 86 -13.70 -2.82 -13.46
C LYS A 86 -14.26 -1.97 -12.34
N TYR A 87 -14.93 -0.88 -12.67
CA TYR A 87 -15.47 0.07 -11.70
C TYR A 87 -16.32 -0.61 -10.61
N GLY A 88 -17.26 -1.48 -11.00
CA GLY A 88 -18.11 -2.18 -10.04
C GLY A 88 -17.34 -3.09 -9.07
N GLU A 89 -16.24 -3.70 -9.52
CA GLU A 89 -15.38 -4.54 -8.66
C GLU A 89 -14.56 -3.67 -7.69
N ILE A 90 -14.07 -2.52 -8.16
CA ILE A 90 -13.32 -1.57 -7.34
C ILE A 90 -14.19 -1.02 -6.21
N VAL A 91 -15.42 -0.60 -6.51
CA VAL A 91 -16.33 0.03 -5.53
C VAL A 91 -16.98 -0.98 -4.58
N ALA A 92 -17.22 -2.21 -5.03
CA ALA A 92 -17.79 -3.25 -4.17
C ALA A 92 -16.78 -3.91 -3.22
N GLY A 93 -15.48 -3.73 -3.47
CA GLY A 93 -14.41 -4.36 -2.70
C GLY A 93 -14.03 -3.61 -1.42
N GLU A 94 -13.14 -4.22 -0.63
CA GLU A 94 -12.53 -3.60 0.58
C GLU A 94 -11.26 -2.79 0.24
N SER A 95 -11.01 -2.54 -1.05
CA SER A 95 -9.83 -1.81 -1.51
C SER A 95 -10.04 -0.31 -1.37
N VAL A 96 -9.01 0.38 -0.88
CA VAL A 96 -8.98 1.84 -0.73
C VAL A 96 -8.22 2.48 -1.90
N PHE A 97 -7.26 1.75 -2.48
CA PHE A 97 -6.44 2.21 -3.60
C PHE A 97 -6.64 1.28 -4.80
N ALA A 98 -6.39 1.77 -6.02
CA ALA A 98 -6.46 0.97 -7.24
C ALA A 98 -5.36 1.38 -8.24
N GLN A 99 -4.66 0.42 -8.84
CA GLN A 99 -3.59 0.67 -9.80
C GLN A 99 -3.44 -0.48 -10.83
N PRO A 100 -2.84 -0.24 -12.02
CA PRO A 100 -2.62 1.05 -12.68
C PRO A 100 -3.87 1.53 -13.42
N ILE A 101 -4.19 2.81 -13.26
CA ILE A 101 -5.20 3.52 -14.04
C ILE A 101 -4.46 4.40 -15.05
N GLN A 102 -4.90 4.42 -16.30
CA GLN A 102 -4.29 5.28 -17.31
C GLN A 102 -4.61 6.75 -17.02
N GLU A 103 -3.68 7.64 -17.35
CA GLU A 103 -3.93 9.08 -17.33
C GLU A 103 -5.14 9.41 -18.21
N ASP A 104 -6.00 10.30 -17.73
CA ASP A 104 -7.26 10.70 -18.38
C ASP A 104 -8.27 9.54 -18.61
N ASP A 105 -8.11 8.39 -17.96
CA ASP A 105 -9.11 7.32 -18.06
C ASP A 105 -10.45 7.78 -17.44
N PRO A 106 -11.59 7.60 -18.13
CA PRO A 106 -12.91 7.96 -17.59
C PRO A 106 -13.24 7.30 -16.25
N LEU A 107 -12.58 6.20 -15.89
CA LEU A 107 -12.67 5.57 -14.57
C LEU A 107 -12.35 6.55 -13.44
N LEU A 108 -11.40 7.46 -13.63
CA LEU A 108 -11.05 8.47 -12.62
C LEU A 108 -12.23 9.41 -12.37
N ASN A 109 -12.89 9.88 -13.43
CA ASN A 109 -14.07 10.74 -13.31
C ASN A 109 -15.22 10.03 -12.60
N MET A 110 -15.43 8.73 -12.87
CA MET A 110 -16.44 7.94 -12.17
C MET A 110 -16.14 7.82 -10.67
N ILE A 111 -14.88 7.53 -10.30
CA ILE A 111 -14.46 7.46 -8.89
C ILE A 111 -14.61 8.83 -8.21
N ASP A 112 -14.19 9.90 -8.88
CA ASP A 112 -14.31 11.26 -8.36
C ASP A 112 -15.77 11.63 -8.04
N GLU A 113 -16.69 11.37 -8.97
CA GLU A 113 -18.11 11.74 -8.83
C GLU A 113 -18.83 10.84 -7.79
N ASP A 114 -18.70 9.52 -7.93
CA ASP A 114 -19.51 8.58 -7.17
C ASP A 114 -18.93 8.28 -5.77
N VAL A 115 -17.61 8.26 -5.62
CA VAL A 115 -16.92 7.87 -4.37
C VAL A 115 -16.44 9.11 -3.61
N LEU A 116 -15.81 10.06 -4.30
CA LEU A 116 -15.25 11.26 -3.66
C LEU A 116 -16.23 12.44 -3.63
N HIS A 117 -17.38 12.32 -4.31
CA HIS A 117 -18.39 13.38 -4.46
C HIS A 117 -17.78 14.70 -4.95
N ARG A 118 -16.85 14.58 -5.89
CA ARG A 118 -16.07 15.68 -6.48
C ARG A 118 -16.52 15.91 -7.91
N MET A 119 -16.93 17.14 -8.21
CA MET A 119 -17.15 17.55 -9.61
C MET A 119 -15.81 17.73 -10.34
N PRO A 120 -15.77 17.58 -11.69
CA PRO A 120 -14.59 17.89 -12.48
C PRO A 120 -14.00 19.26 -12.12
N ASP A 121 -12.67 19.36 -12.08
CA ASP A 121 -11.90 20.57 -11.74
C ASP A 121 -12.09 21.14 -10.31
N ASN A 122 -12.82 20.44 -9.44
CA ASN A 122 -12.97 20.85 -8.04
C ASN A 122 -12.09 20.02 -7.09
N PHE A 123 -11.81 20.58 -5.91
CA PHE A 123 -11.12 19.85 -4.84
C PHE A 123 -12.07 18.91 -4.12
N VAL A 124 -11.55 17.78 -3.62
CA VAL A 124 -12.30 16.88 -2.74
C VAL A 124 -12.66 17.66 -1.46
N PRO A 125 -13.95 17.82 -1.12
CA PRO A 125 -14.35 18.47 0.12
C PRO A 125 -13.89 17.61 1.31
N GLY A 126 -13.12 18.20 2.21
CA GLY A 126 -12.56 17.52 3.38
C GLY A 126 -12.20 18.50 4.48
N SER A 127 -11.79 17.98 5.64
CA SER A 127 -11.46 18.81 6.82
C SER A 127 -10.44 19.93 6.51
N TRP A 128 -9.49 19.65 5.63
CA TRP A 128 -8.46 20.58 5.16
C TRP A 128 -8.96 21.70 4.23
N SER A 129 -10.13 21.56 3.61
CA SER A 129 -10.74 22.54 2.69
C SER A 129 -11.88 23.36 3.32
N SER A 130 -12.02 23.31 4.65
CA SER A 130 -12.93 24.21 5.37
C SER A 130 -12.36 25.62 5.49
N CYS A 131 -12.43 26.37 4.40
CA CYS A 131 -12.64 27.82 4.50
C CYS A 131 -14.10 28.03 4.93
N GLN A 132 -14.33 28.08 6.25
CA GLN A 132 -15.51 28.77 6.77
C GLN A 132 -15.42 30.25 6.35
N GLY A 133 -16.34 30.67 5.50
CA GLY A 133 -16.67 32.07 5.22
C GLY A 133 -18.16 32.27 5.44
#